data_AF-A0A7Y7NB10-F1
#
_entry.id   AF-A0A7Y7NB10-F1
#
_cell.length_a   1.000
_cell.length_b   1.000
_cell.length_c   1.000
_cell.angle_alpha   90.00
_cell.angle_beta   90.00
_cell.angle_gamma   90.00
#
_symmetry.space_group_name_H-M   'P 1'
#
loop_
_entity.id
_entity.type
_entity.pdbx_description
1 polymer ?
#
loop_
_entity_poly.entity_id
_entity_poly.type
_entity_poly.pdbx_seq_one_letter_code
_entity_poly.pdbx_strand_id
1 'polypeptide(L)'
;MKIYLFNPDSGVYLGEDFADEAPMKRGTFVIPPDATTIAPPRIESGQVLVFNARIQQWEVHHRPCTDFAKAAHSQRFLYSTGDES
;
A
#
# COMPACT_ATOMS: atom_id res chain seq x y z
N MET A 1 6.13 -23.65 3.37
CA MET A 1 5.14 -23.28 2.32
C MET A 1 5.25 -21.79 2.03
N LYS A 2 4.93 -21.29 0.82
CA LYS A 2 5.02 -19.85 0.53
C LYS A 2 3.92 -19.07 1.26
N ILE A 3 4.28 -17.91 1.81
CA ILE A 3 3.39 -16.93 2.44
C ILE A 3 3.69 -15.54 1.89
N TYR A 4 2.74 -14.64 2.08
CA TYR A 4 2.77 -13.27 1.58
C TYR A 4 2.57 -12.33 2.75
N LEU A 5 3.59 -11.51 3.01
CA LEU A 5 3.65 -10.60 4.14
C LEU A 5 2.92 -9.31 3.80
N PHE A 6 2.17 -8.80 4.76
CA PHE A 6 1.53 -7.50 4.67
C PHE A 6 1.67 -6.74 5.99
N ASN A 7 1.69 -5.42 5.95
CA ASN A 7 1.69 -4.61 7.15
C ASN A 7 0.33 -4.76 7.85
N PRO A 8 0.26 -5.18 9.13
CA PRO A 8 -1.01 -5.44 9.80
C PRO A 8 -1.86 -4.19 10.03
N ASP A 9 -1.25 -3.01 10.12
CA ASP A 9 -1.95 -1.73 10.34
C ASP A 9 -2.50 -1.15 9.03
N SER A 10 -1.74 -1.25 7.93
CA SER A 10 -2.09 -0.62 6.65
C SER A 10 -2.55 -1.60 5.56
N GLY A 11 -2.34 -2.90 5.76
CA GLY A 11 -2.55 -3.96 4.78
C GLY A 11 -1.52 -3.99 3.64
N VAL A 12 -0.60 -3.03 3.55
CA VAL A 12 0.32 -2.91 2.40
C VAL A 12 1.19 -4.16 2.25
N TYR A 13 1.27 -4.69 1.02
CA TYR A 13 2.13 -5.83 0.69
C TYR A 13 3.61 -5.52 0.94
N LEU A 14 4.29 -6.39 1.69
CA LEU A 14 5.69 -6.24 2.09
C LEU A 14 6.62 -7.20 1.33
N GLY A 15 6.10 -8.32 0.83
CA GLY A 15 6.89 -9.30 0.10
C GLY A 15 6.42 -10.73 0.31
N GLU A 16 7.22 -11.67 -0.18
CA GLU A 16 7.00 -13.10 -0.07
C GLU A 16 8.03 -13.74 0.87
N ASP A 17 7.60 -14.74 1.61
CA ASP A 17 8.45 -15.50 2.53
C ASP A 17 7.98 -16.97 2.59
N PHE A 18 8.64 -17.80 3.41
CA PHE A 18 8.28 -19.19 3.65
C PHE A 18 7.89 -19.40 5.11
N ALA A 19 6.69 -19.94 5.33
CA ALA A 19 6.26 -20.32 6.67
C ALA A 19 7.11 -21.47 7.22
N ASP A 20 7.46 -21.33 8.50
CA ASP A 20 8.13 -22.35 9.30
C ASP A 20 7.20 -23.53 9.62
N GLU A 21 7.80 -24.71 9.69
CA GLU A 21 7.11 -25.91 10.13
C GLU A 21 6.89 -25.89 11.66
N ALA A 22 5.69 -26.27 12.09
CA ALA A 22 5.33 -26.29 13.49
C ALA A 22 6.13 -27.39 14.22
N PRO A 23 6.81 -27.06 15.34
CA PRO A 23 7.73 -27.99 16.01
C PRO A 23 7.04 -29.25 16.53
N MET A 24 5.74 -29.18 16.82
CA MET A 24 4.97 -30.27 17.43
C MET A 24 4.22 -31.16 16.43
N LYS A 25 4.16 -30.79 15.14
CA LYS A 25 3.40 -31.55 14.16
C LYS A 25 4.00 -31.40 12.77
N ARG A 26 4.74 -32.44 12.35
CA ARG A 26 5.32 -32.51 11.00
C ARG A 26 4.23 -32.30 9.93
N GLY A 27 4.53 -31.47 8.94
CA GLY A 27 3.64 -31.08 7.84
C GLY A 27 2.64 -29.97 8.18
N THR A 28 2.62 -29.44 9.41
CA THR A 28 1.83 -28.26 9.76
C THR A 28 2.74 -27.04 9.72
N PHE A 29 2.29 -25.94 9.13
CA PHE A 29 3.06 -24.69 9.05
C PHE A 29 2.39 -23.60 9.88
N VAL A 30 3.20 -22.78 10.55
CA VAL A 30 2.71 -21.66 11.35
C VAL A 30 2.61 -20.44 10.43
N ILE A 31 1.42 -19.86 10.31
CA ILE A 31 1.19 -18.64 9.53
C ILE A 31 1.16 -17.46 10.51
N PRO A 32 2.09 -16.50 10.38
CA PRO A 32 2.05 -15.27 11.16
C PRO A 32 0.76 -14.47 10.94
N PRO A 33 0.33 -13.64 11.90
CA PRO A 33 -0.88 -12.81 11.77
C PRO A 33 -0.78 -11.73 10.69
N ASP A 34 0.44 -11.32 10.35
CA ASP A 34 0.84 -10.37 9.32
C ASP A 34 1.18 -11.07 7.98
N ALA A 35 0.72 -12.31 7.82
CA ALA A 35 0.94 -13.11 6.63
C ALA A 35 -0.34 -13.78 6.13
N THR A 36 -0.39 -14.01 4.82
CA THR A 36 -1.46 -14.79 4.17
C THR A 36 -0.89 -15.82 3.21
N THR A 37 -1.65 -16.89 2.98
CA THR A 37 -1.33 -17.92 1.99
C THR A 37 -1.91 -17.58 0.62
N ILE A 38 -2.74 -16.55 0.55
CA ILE A 38 -3.43 -16.08 -0.65
C ILE A 38 -2.42 -15.30 -1.49
N ALA A 39 -2.16 -15.78 -2.70
CA ALA A 39 -1.23 -15.13 -3.60
C ALA A 39 -1.75 -13.74 -4.05
N PRO A 40 -0.89 -12.71 -4.04
CA PRO A 40 -1.25 -11.43 -4.60
C PRO A 40 -1.44 -11.53 -6.12
N PRO A 41 -2.36 -10.75 -6.70
CA PRO A 41 -2.45 -10.61 -8.14
C PRO A 41 -1.21 -9.90 -8.68
N ARG A 42 -0.96 -10.04 -9.99
CA ARG A 42 0.06 -9.25 -10.66
C ARG A 42 -0.41 -7.80 -10.74
N ILE A 43 0.49 -6.87 -10.41
CA ILE A 43 0.26 -5.44 -10.51
C ILE A 43 1.26 -4.79 -11.46
N GLU A 44 0.91 -3.64 -12.01
CA GLU A 44 1.76 -2.83 -12.88
C GLU A 44 2.49 -1.73 -12.09
N SER A 45 3.42 -1.04 -12.76
CA SER A 45 4.09 0.11 -12.15
C SER A 45 3.07 1.19 -11.77
N GLY A 46 3.25 1.78 -10.59
CA GLY A 46 2.32 2.78 -10.06
C GLY A 46 1.12 2.20 -9.30
N GLN A 47 0.99 0.88 -9.19
CA GLN A 47 0.01 0.24 -8.30
C GLN A 47 0.64 -0.21 -6.98
N VAL A 48 -0.20 -0.38 -5.95
CA VAL A 48 0.14 -0.94 -4.65
C VAL A 48 -0.91 -1.96 -4.24
N LEU A 49 -0.46 -3.02 -3.60
CA LEU A 49 -1.30 -4.08 -3.06
C LEU A 49 -1.58 -3.83 -1.60
N VAL A 50 -2.86 -3.94 -1.22
CA VAL A 50 -3.33 -3.84 0.16
C VAL A 50 -4.16 -5.08 0.48
N PHE A 51 -3.77 -5.83 1.52
CA PHE A 51 -4.51 -6.98 1.98
C PHE A 51 -5.64 -6.56 2.91
N ASN A 52 -6.87 -6.90 2.54
CA ASN A 52 -8.03 -6.72 3.38
C ASN A 52 -8.25 -7.96 4.23
N ALA A 53 -7.76 -7.92 5.47
CA ALA A 53 -7.87 -9.04 6.40
C ALA A 53 -9.34 -9.39 6.76
N ARG A 54 -10.30 -8.47 6.59
CA ARG A 54 -11.72 -8.74 6.91
C ARG A 54 -12.39 -9.63 5.88
N ILE A 55 -12.08 -9.45 4.61
CA ILE A 55 -12.63 -10.25 3.50
C ILE A 55 -11.61 -11.24 2.91
N GLN A 56 -10.41 -11.29 3.50
CA GLN A 56 -9.26 -12.11 3.10
C GLN A 56 -8.93 -12.00 1.61
N GLN A 57 -8.81 -10.78 1.08
CA GLN A 57 -8.55 -10.53 -0.34
C GLN A 57 -7.55 -9.39 -0.55
N TRP A 58 -6.85 -9.44 -1.69
CA TRP A 58 -5.96 -8.38 -2.14
C TRP A 58 -6.74 -7.31 -2.90
N GLU A 59 -6.58 -6.06 -2.47
CA GLU A 59 -7.08 -4.87 -3.15
C GLU A 59 -5.92 -4.18 -3.88
N VAL A 60 -6.17 -3.79 -5.14
CA VAL A 60 -5.19 -3.07 -5.95
C VAL A 60 -5.54 -1.59 -5.95
N HIS A 61 -4.64 -0.77 -5.44
CA HIS A 61 -4.79 0.67 -5.42
C HIS A 61 -3.80 1.31 -6.37
N HIS A 62 -4.20 2.40 -7.02
CA HIS A 62 -3.28 3.25 -7.76
C HIS A 62 -2.59 4.18 -6.79
N ARG A 63 -1.26 4.22 -6.82
CA ARG A 63 -0.53 5.32 -6.20
C ARG A 63 -0.86 6.57 -7.01
N PRO A 64 -1.22 7.69 -6.36
CA PRO A 64 -1.41 8.93 -7.08
C PRO A 64 -0.09 9.22 -7.81
N CYS A 65 -0.15 9.21 -9.15
CA CYS A 65 0.93 9.74 -9.96
C CYS A 65 1.06 11.20 -9.53
N THR A 66 2.07 11.46 -8.72
CA THR A 66 2.24 12.76 -8.11
C THR A 66 2.88 13.66 -9.18
N ASP A 67 2.07 14.07 -10.15
CA ASP A 67 2.43 15.11 -11.10
C ASP A 67 2.33 16.45 -10.38
N PHE A 68 3.31 16.76 -9.53
CA PHE A 68 3.49 18.12 -8.99
C PHE A 68 4.19 19.05 -10.01
N ALA A 69 4.09 18.77 -11.30
CA ALA A 69 4.68 19.59 -12.35
C ALA A 69 3.70 20.63 -12.94
N LYS A 70 2.62 21.06 -12.24
CA LYS A 70 1.91 22.29 -12.63
C LYS A 70 0.94 22.87 -11.58
N ALA A 71 1.45 23.45 -10.50
CA ALA A 71 0.68 24.43 -9.72
C ALA A 71 1.58 25.52 -9.12
N ALA A 72 2.48 26.07 -9.92
CA ALA A 72 3.15 27.33 -9.61
C ALA A 72 2.76 28.37 -10.67
N HIS A 73 1.48 28.78 -10.70
CA HIS A 73 1.14 30.08 -11.28
C HIS A 73 -0.17 30.62 -10.69
N SER A 74 -0.08 31.87 -10.20
CA SER A 74 -1.19 32.78 -9.88
C SER A 74 -1.73 32.78 -8.45
N GLN A 75 -0.87 33.05 -7.46
CA GLN A 75 -1.26 34.03 -6.44
C GLN A 75 -0.87 35.42 -6.97
N ARG A 76 -1.78 36.04 -7.73
CA ARG A 76 -1.73 37.48 -8.00
C ARG A 76 -2.06 38.17 -6.67
N PHE A 77 -1.02 38.52 -5.91
CA PHE A 77 -1.15 39.35 -4.73
C PHE A 77 -1.82 40.68 -5.12
N LEU A 78 -2.90 40.99 -4.42
CA LEU A 78 -3.58 42.27 -4.42
C LEU A 78 -2.62 43.32 -3.84
N TYR A 79 -2.31 44.36 -4.58
CA TYR A 79 -2.09 45.68 -3.99
C TYR A 79 -3.05 46.65 -4.67
N SER A 80 -4.11 46.98 -3.95
CA SER A 80 -4.86 48.21 -4.18
C SER A 80 -4.01 49.35 -3.68
N THR A 81 -3.30 50.04 -4.57
CA THR A 81 -2.80 51.38 -4.24
C THR A 81 -3.99 52.32 -4.37
N GLY A 82 -4.57 52.67 -3.22
CA GLY A 82 -5.45 53.83 -3.13
C GLY A 82 -4.58 55.08 -3.32
N ASP A 83 -4.80 55.77 -4.42
CA ASP A 83 -4.30 57.12 -4.66
C ASP A 83 -5.54 58.02 -4.70
N GLU A 84 -5.86 58.61 -3.55
CA GLU A 84 -6.75 59.77 -3.46
C GLU A 84 -5.89 60.99 -3.07
N SER A 85 -5.74 61.91 -4.02
CA SER A 85 -5.56 63.36 -3.78
C SER A 85 -5.86 64.16 -5.03
#